data_AF-E5A6Y1-F1
#
_entry.id   AF-E5A6Y1-F1
#
_cell.length_a   1.000
_cell.length_b   1.000
_cell.length_c   1.000
_cell.angle_alpha   90.00
_cell.angle_beta   90.00
_cell.angle_gamma   90.00
#
_symmetry.space_group_name_H-M   'P 1'
#
loop_
_entity.id
_entity.type
_entity.pdbx_description
1 polymer ?
#
loop_
_entity_poly.entity_id
_entity_poly.type
_entity_poly.pdbx_seq_one_letter_code
_entity_poly.pdbx_strand_id
1 'polypeptide(L)'
;MSKREALAYFGMLYHRRASSPAYSIDNYNLAPQRTRALTSAKVAKVTKSTPRSSSSKPSIVEPPSPVPTALPPSRIHAASYHYPLLLADQARCEALLSWFDSEEETRSMPWRKAWVDPREYGGREGELGMVLGRRAYEVWVSEVMLQQTRVSTVIPYFQNWLSKWPTVQDLANANHEDVLSVWKGLGYYSRATRLHQGAKAIVTKSAGSSCPIPSNATGLQEIPGIGRYTAGAISSIAFGQAEPVLDGNVARVLSRQLGLYMDAKDKKSTDLLWDTAGQLIRSVSGPQPSRIPGQWNQAMMELGSTICTPRPRCDECPIQSTCRAYNEGLVLIKKQQAPAVVPDIEDACTLCDLLDTEDLATATEDVTQDDRVTKKRKTVVKQTNTISQYFAVGTPKSDVGTEDEEEEVGRPADDSRKRKSPASSSVPKQVMSYCALFPKKFLKKKAAEEECVVCMIELCMADGSSKWLIEQRPDKGLLASLWQFPQSTLSASQKSPSLRKTSAQKHTSSLVIGDMDMSKAKHVAAFPPLVHVFTHIRLTMHAHHYRISGADGAANIDLVCRGPPARKWVDADSMDNETLSTGMRKCWDLVQKSI
;
A
#
# COMPACT_ATOMS: atom_id res chain seq x y z
N MET A 1 -29.59 -48.43 7.31
CA MET A 1 -29.94 -49.16 8.55
C MET A 1 -28.65 -49.45 9.34
N SER A 2 -28.74 -50.21 10.45
CA SER A 2 -27.63 -50.62 11.36
C SER A 2 -26.33 -51.02 10.61
N LYS A 3 -25.09 -50.79 11.07
CA LYS A 3 -24.44 -50.75 12.41
C LYS A 3 -24.25 -52.15 13.05
N ARG A 4 -22.97 -52.47 13.36
CA ARG A 4 -22.40 -53.60 14.14
C ARG A 4 -22.01 -54.92 13.45
N GLU A 5 -21.04 -55.55 14.11
CA GLU A 5 -20.60 -56.97 14.13
C GLU A 5 -19.81 -57.57 12.94
N ALA A 6 -18.48 -57.45 13.06
CA ALA A 6 -17.53 -58.54 12.80
C ALA A 6 -16.37 -58.45 13.82
N LEU A 7 -16.13 -59.52 14.58
CA LEU A 7 -15.03 -59.69 15.56
C LEU A 7 -14.00 -60.67 14.95
N ALA A 8 -12.71 -60.33 14.88
CA ALA A 8 -11.67 -60.37 15.93
C ALA A 8 -11.04 -61.77 16.16
N TYR A 9 -9.77 -61.88 15.76
CA TYR A 9 -8.73 -62.86 16.16
C TYR A 9 -7.38 -62.16 15.87
N PHE A 10 -6.28 -62.32 16.62
CA PHE A 10 -5.95 -63.23 17.72
C PHE A 10 -5.23 -62.45 18.86
N GLY A 11 -5.27 -62.96 20.10
CA GLY A 11 -4.28 -62.61 21.16
C GLY A 11 -2.96 -63.37 20.95
N MET A 12 -2.04 -63.52 21.92
CA MET A 12 -2.06 -63.30 23.38
C MET A 12 -0.59 -63.49 23.86
N LEU A 13 -0.03 -62.74 24.83
CA LEU A 13 0.19 -63.12 26.25
C LEU A 13 1.13 -62.05 26.88
N TYR A 14 0.75 -61.34 27.97
CA TYR A 14 1.12 -61.59 29.40
C TYR A 14 2.60 -61.29 29.76
N HIS A 15 3.00 -60.67 30.89
CA HIS A 15 2.33 -60.05 32.07
C HIS A 15 3.41 -59.13 32.77
N ARG A 16 3.25 -58.31 33.85
CA ARG A 16 2.47 -58.45 35.11
C ARG A 16 2.55 -57.15 36.00
N ARG A 17 1.42 -56.63 36.51
CA ARG A 17 1.21 -55.78 37.75
C ARG A 17 2.00 -54.44 37.88
N ALA A 18 1.65 -53.47 38.74
CA ALA A 18 0.61 -53.35 39.80
C ALA A 18 -0.07 -51.93 39.73
N SER A 19 -1.39 -51.81 39.82
CA SER A 19 -2.22 -51.56 41.04
C SER A 19 -2.28 -50.10 41.55
N SER A 20 -3.51 -49.58 41.70
CA SER A 20 -3.92 -48.33 42.38
C SER A 20 -5.10 -48.66 43.32
N PRO A 21 -5.39 -47.88 44.39
CA PRO A 21 -6.63 -47.06 44.34
C PRO A 21 -6.68 -45.82 45.30
N ALA A 22 -7.85 -45.16 45.31
CA ALA A 22 -8.52 -44.48 46.44
C ALA A 22 -8.23 -42.98 46.75
N TYR A 23 -8.96 -42.44 47.74
CA TYR A 23 -9.44 -41.04 47.84
C TYR A 23 -9.57 -40.59 49.31
N SER A 24 -9.60 -39.26 49.54
CA SER A 24 -10.22 -38.54 50.70
C SER A 24 -9.45 -38.30 52.02
N ILE A 25 -9.77 -37.16 52.69
CA ILE A 25 -9.82 -36.90 54.18
C ILE A 25 -8.45 -36.78 54.93
N ASP A 26 -8.15 -35.83 55.85
CA ASP A 26 -8.87 -34.63 56.37
C ASP A 26 -8.02 -33.73 57.37
N ASN A 27 -8.63 -32.62 57.85
CA ASN A 27 -8.61 -32.06 59.25
C ASN A 27 -7.63 -30.98 59.82
N TYR A 28 -8.26 -29.92 60.39
CA TYR A 28 -8.04 -29.16 61.67
C TYR A 28 -6.71 -28.40 61.99
N ASN A 29 -6.64 -27.36 62.86
CA ASN A 29 -7.56 -26.56 63.74
C ASN A 29 -6.98 -25.10 63.89
N LEU A 30 -7.73 -23.99 64.06
CA LEU A 30 -8.36 -23.39 65.29
C LEU A 30 -7.44 -23.29 66.54
N ALA A 31 -7.42 -22.23 67.37
CA ALA A 31 -8.16 -20.95 67.49
C ALA A 31 -7.19 -19.85 68.08
N PRO A 32 -7.47 -18.91 69.05
CA PRO A 32 -8.70 -18.38 69.67
C PRO A 32 -8.84 -16.82 69.88
N GLN A 33 -10.09 -16.35 69.99
CA GLN A 33 -10.65 -15.28 70.88
C GLN A 33 -9.89 -13.98 71.28
N ARG A 34 -10.56 -12.81 71.12
CA ARG A 34 -11.46 -12.23 72.16
C ARG A 34 -12.35 -11.07 71.61
N THR A 35 -13.24 -10.54 72.45
CA THR A 35 -14.48 -9.84 72.04
C THR A 35 -14.62 -8.39 72.52
N ARG A 36 -15.27 -7.54 71.71
CA ARG A 36 -16.35 -6.62 72.16
C ARG A 36 -17.13 -6.04 70.96
N ALA A 37 -18.34 -5.54 71.22
CA ALA A 37 -19.16 -4.80 70.28
C ALA A 37 -19.66 -3.51 70.94
N LEU A 38 -19.97 -2.47 70.14
CA LEU A 38 -21.01 -1.47 70.42
C LEU A 38 -21.27 -0.57 69.18
N THR A 39 -22.54 -0.21 69.04
CA THR A 39 -23.25 0.60 68.01
C THR A 39 -22.64 1.94 67.59
N SER A 40 -22.85 2.39 66.33
CA SER A 40 -23.58 3.65 66.01
C SER A 40 -23.81 3.93 64.50
N ALA A 41 -24.94 4.58 64.20
CA ALA A 41 -25.28 5.48 63.06
C ALA A 41 -25.10 5.08 61.57
N LYS A 42 -26.04 5.56 60.74
CA LYS A 42 -25.99 5.54 59.25
C LYS A 42 -25.36 6.83 58.71
N VAL A 43 -24.63 6.73 57.60
CA VAL A 43 -24.47 7.83 56.62
C VAL A 43 -24.75 7.27 55.22
N ALA A 44 -25.77 7.79 54.53
CA ALA A 44 -26.10 7.36 53.17
C ALA A 44 -25.14 8.01 52.17
N LYS A 45 -24.35 7.21 51.45
CA LYS A 45 -23.41 7.73 50.44
C LYS A 45 -24.11 7.82 49.08
N VAL A 46 -24.36 9.04 48.62
CA VAL A 46 -25.05 9.32 47.35
C VAL A 46 -24.33 8.65 46.18
N THR A 47 -25.04 7.80 45.45
CA THR A 47 -24.57 7.14 44.22
C THR A 47 -24.56 8.14 43.06
N LYS A 48 -23.43 8.82 42.86
CA LYS A 48 -23.16 9.53 41.58
C LYS A 48 -23.14 8.49 40.45
N SER A 49 -24.20 8.45 39.64
CA SER A 49 -24.24 7.71 38.40
C SER A 49 -23.23 8.32 37.42
N THR A 50 -22.20 7.55 37.07
CA THR A 50 -21.32 7.89 35.95
C THR A 50 -22.12 7.77 34.65
N PRO A 51 -22.28 8.83 33.84
CA PRO A 51 -22.90 8.68 32.53
C PRO A 51 -22.01 7.77 31.67
N ARG A 52 -22.63 6.81 30.98
CA ARG A 52 -21.95 6.08 29.89
C ARG A 52 -21.58 7.10 28.82
N SER A 53 -20.29 7.25 28.53
CA SER A 53 -19.86 7.94 27.32
C SER A 53 -20.31 7.14 26.10
N SER A 54 -21.36 7.60 25.45
CA SER A 54 -21.65 7.23 24.07
C SER A 54 -20.45 7.67 23.22
N SER A 55 -19.85 6.75 22.47
CA SER A 55 -18.81 7.08 21.49
C SER A 55 -19.46 7.75 20.28
N SER A 56 -19.77 9.04 20.42
CA SER A 56 -20.11 9.90 19.29
C SER A 56 -19.01 9.80 18.23
N LYS A 57 -19.43 9.63 16.98
CA LYS A 57 -18.50 9.71 15.85
C LYS A 57 -17.96 11.15 15.77
N PRO A 58 -16.72 11.37 15.31
CA PRO A 58 -16.16 12.70 15.12
C PRO A 58 -16.77 13.39 13.87
N SER A 59 -18.09 13.57 13.85
CA SER A 59 -18.81 14.34 12.84
C SER A 59 -18.78 15.82 13.24
N ILE A 60 -18.27 16.67 12.36
CA ILE A 60 -18.23 18.11 12.59
C ILE A 60 -19.61 18.69 12.26
N VAL A 61 -20.22 19.36 13.24
CA VAL A 61 -21.55 19.96 13.14
C VAL A 61 -21.49 21.21 12.26
N GLU A 62 -22.57 21.47 11.51
CA GLU A 62 -22.72 22.68 10.72
C GLU A 62 -22.67 23.94 11.63
N PRO A 63 -21.81 24.93 11.35
CA PRO A 63 -21.75 26.16 12.12
C PRO A 63 -23.03 26.99 11.91
N PRO A 64 -23.57 27.65 12.95
CA PRO A 64 -24.82 28.43 12.86
C PRO A 64 -24.69 29.71 12.02
N SER A 65 -23.48 30.06 11.58
CA SER A 65 -23.18 31.18 10.69
C SER A 65 -21.89 30.91 9.88
N PRO A 66 -21.66 31.63 8.76
CA PRO A 66 -20.44 31.45 7.97
C PRO A 66 -19.17 31.76 8.79
N VAL A 67 -18.36 30.72 9.05
CA VAL A 67 -17.14 30.85 9.86
C VAL A 67 -16.08 31.66 9.09
N PRO A 68 -15.45 32.69 9.69
CA PRO A 68 -14.35 33.44 9.08
C PRO A 68 -13.20 32.55 8.59
N THR A 69 -12.44 33.05 7.62
CA THR A 69 -11.29 32.31 7.09
C THR A 69 -10.14 32.30 8.10
N ALA A 70 -9.64 31.12 8.46
CA ALA A 70 -8.56 30.95 9.42
C ALA A 70 -7.21 31.29 8.75
N LEU A 71 -6.62 32.44 9.10
CA LEU A 71 -5.39 32.95 8.46
C LEU A 71 -4.12 32.64 9.26
N PRO A 72 -3.00 32.30 8.60
CA PRO A 72 -1.69 32.23 9.26
C PRO A 72 -1.22 33.62 9.74
N PRO A 73 -0.26 33.70 10.68
CA PRO A 73 0.54 32.60 11.22
C PRO A 73 -0.17 31.78 12.31
N SER A 74 -1.07 32.39 13.10
CA SER A 74 -1.68 31.72 14.25
C SER A 74 -2.80 30.75 13.86
N ARG A 75 -3.54 31.04 12.78
CA ARG A 75 -4.59 30.19 12.20
C ARG A 75 -5.56 29.64 13.25
N ILE A 76 -5.93 30.45 14.24
CA ILE A 76 -6.85 30.03 15.31
C ILE A 76 -8.28 29.96 14.76
N HIS A 77 -8.98 28.86 15.05
CA HIS A 77 -10.36 28.60 14.65
C HIS A 77 -10.98 27.56 15.57
N ALA A 78 -12.32 27.52 15.64
CA ALA A 78 -13.05 26.42 16.28
C ALA A 78 -13.14 25.20 15.33
N ALA A 79 -13.36 24.00 15.87
CA ALA A 79 -13.42 22.77 15.06
C ALA A 79 -14.49 22.81 13.94
N SER A 80 -15.57 23.57 14.12
CA SER A 80 -16.62 23.82 13.11
C SER A 80 -16.12 24.51 11.83
N TYR A 81 -14.93 25.13 11.85
CA TYR A 81 -14.27 25.62 10.63
C TYR A 81 -13.97 24.50 9.64
N HIS A 82 -13.83 23.25 10.07
CA HIS A 82 -13.64 22.11 9.16
C HIS A 82 -14.95 21.52 8.63
N TYR A 83 -16.10 22.20 8.78
CA TYR A 83 -17.33 21.77 8.13
C TYR A 83 -17.19 21.80 6.59
N PRO A 84 -17.52 20.71 5.86
CA PRO A 84 -17.40 20.63 4.41
C PRO A 84 -18.41 21.55 3.69
N LEU A 85 -17.95 22.71 3.22
CA LEU A 85 -18.77 23.67 2.46
C LEU A 85 -19.43 23.06 1.21
N LEU A 86 -18.81 22.00 0.65
CA LEU A 86 -19.33 21.25 -0.49
C LEU A 86 -20.65 20.50 -0.20
N LEU A 87 -21.04 20.28 1.07
CA LEU A 87 -22.39 19.77 1.40
C LEU A 87 -23.50 20.78 1.07
N ALA A 88 -23.19 22.08 1.13
CA ALA A 88 -24.14 23.17 0.91
C ALA A 88 -24.13 23.70 -0.53
N ASP A 89 -23.17 23.28 -1.36
CA ASP A 89 -22.99 23.75 -2.74
C ASP A 89 -23.23 22.62 -3.74
N GLN A 90 -24.51 22.27 -3.91
CA GLN A 90 -24.97 21.23 -4.83
C GLN A 90 -24.52 21.50 -6.29
N ALA A 91 -24.42 22.77 -6.69
CA ALA A 91 -23.93 23.14 -8.01
C ALA A 91 -22.45 22.77 -8.21
N ARG A 92 -21.63 22.74 -7.14
CA ARG A 92 -20.25 22.22 -7.18
C ARG A 92 -20.19 20.70 -7.16
N CYS A 93 -21.12 20.04 -6.49
CA CYS A 93 -21.27 18.58 -6.60
C CYS A 93 -21.59 18.16 -8.05
N GLU A 94 -22.52 18.85 -8.69
CA GLU A 94 -22.88 18.64 -10.10
C GLU A 94 -21.75 19.01 -11.05
N ALA A 95 -21.04 20.11 -10.81
CA ALA A 95 -19.85 20.48 -11.60
C ALA A 95 -18.71 19.45 -11.50
N LEU A 96 -18.55 18.78 -10.34
CA LEU A 96 -17.57 17.70 -10.19
C LEU A 96 -17.94 16.46 -11.02
N LEU A 97 -19.22 16.08 -11.02
CA LEU A 97 -19.73 14.95 -11.79
C LEU A 97 -19.66 15.23 -13.30
N SER A 98 -20.13 16.40 -13.75
CA SER A 98 -20.09 16.81 -15.15
C SER A 98 -18.66 16.96 -15.69
N TRP A 99 -17.71 17.42 -14.87
CA TRP A 99 -16.29 17.37 -15.22
C TRP A 99 -15.79 15.93 -15.37
N PHE A 100 -16.11 15.06 -14.42
CA PHE A 100 -15.67 13.67 -14.46
C PHE A 100 -16.24 12.88 -15.64
N ASP A 101 -17.48 13.11 -16.05
CA ASP A 101 -18.07 12.50 -17.26
C ASP A 101 -17.16 12.76 -18.50
N SER A 102 -16.64 13.98 -18.65
CA SER A 102 -15.72 14.35 -19.75
C SER A 102 -14.29 13.76 -19.63
N GLU A 103 -13.84 13.48 -18.40
CA GLU A 103 -12.56 12.79 -18.14
C GLU A 103 -12.69 11.26 -18.33
N GLU A 104 -13.88 10.69 -18.08
CA GLU A 104 -14.15 9.26 -18.27
C GLU A 104 -14.16 8.88 -19.76
N GLU A 105 -14.67 9.75 -20.64
CA GLU A 105 -14.61 9.56 -22.10
C GLU A 105 -13.18 9.68 -22.66
N THR A 106 -12.37 10.62 -22.16
CA THR A 106 -11.01 10.86 -22.70
C THR A 106 -9.97 9.88 -22.18
N ARG A 107 -10.14 9.33 -20.97
CA ARG A 107 -9.16 8.45 -20.32
C ARG A 107 -9.50 6.96 -20.44
N SER A 108 -9.23 6.37 -21.61
CA SER A 108 -9.40 4.93 -21.87
C SER A 108 -8.75 4.04 -20.78
N MET A 109 -9.57 3.41 -19.95
CA MET A 109 -9.18 2.50 -18.88
C MET A 109 -10.14 1.29 -18.90
N PRO A 110 -9.69 0.06 -19.23
CA PRO A 110 -10.60 -1.07 -19.51
C PRO A 110 -11.51 -1.53 -18.35
N TRP A 111 -11.27 -1.05 -17.13
CA TRP A 111 -12.12 -1.27 -15.95
C TRP A 111 -13.20 -0.21 -15.75
N ARG A 112 -13.10 0.96 -16.41
CA ARG A 112 -14.22 1.91 -16.55
C ARG A 112 -15.15 1.39 -17.63
N LYS A 113 -16.37 1.10 -17.23
CA LYS A 113 -17.48 0.60 -18.05
C LYS A 113 -18.76 1.20 -17.52
N ALA A 114 -19.75 1.38 -18.39
CA ALA A 114 -21.08 1.83 -18.03
C ALA A 114 -21.62 1.09 -16.80
N TRP A 115 -22.28 1.83 -15.92
CA TRP A 115 -22.96 1.26 -14.76
C TRP A 115 -24.18 0.45 -15.23
N VAL A 116 -24.42 -0.70 -14.58
CA VAL A 116 -25.47 -1.64 -14.95
C VAL A 116 -26.72 -1.31 -14.14
N ASP A 117 -27.78 -0.84 -14.79
CA ASP A 117 -29.03 -0.48 -14.11
C ASP A 117 -29.89 -1.74 -13.83
N PRO A 118 -30.18 -2.08 -12.56
CA PRO A 118 -31.03 -3.23 -12.24
C PRO A 118 -32.41 -3.20 -12.89
N ARG A 119 -32.93 -1.99 -13.20
CA ARG A 119 -34.27 -1.80 -13.77
C ARG A 119 -34.39 -2.30 -15.21
N GLU A 120 -33.28 -2.41 -15.93
CA GLU A 120 -33.24 -2.99 -17.29
C GLU A 120 -33.42 -4.52 -17.29
N TYR A 121 -33.30 -5.16 -16.12
CA TYR A 121 -33.28 -6.63 -15.95
C TYR A 121 -34.48 -7.17 -15.15
N GLY A 122 -35.61 -6.46 -15.12
CA GLY A 122 -36.83 -6.95 -14.46
C GLY A 122 -37.29 -8.31 -15.02
N GLY A 123 -37.49 -9.30 -14.15
CA GLY A 123 -37.79 -10.69 -14.54
C GLY A 123 -36.59 -11.48 -15.07
N ARG A 124 -35.37 -10.94 -14.96
CA ARG A 124 -34.10 -11.53 -15.42
C ARG A 124 -33.05 -11.52 -14.31
N GLU A 125 -33.46 -11.76 -13.07
CA GLU A 125 -32.64 -11.62 -11.85
C GLU A 125 -31.40 -12.52 -11.86
N GLY A 126 -31.49 -13.69 -12.49
CA GLY A 126 -30.34 -14.59 -12.72
C GLY A 126 -29.28 -13.98 -13.65
N GLU A 127 -29.71 -13.32 -14.72
CA GLU A 127 -28.82 -12.64 -15.67
C GLU A 127 -28.18 -11.40 -15.05
N LEU A 128 -28.99 -10.56 -14.39
CA LEU A 128 -28.52 -9.41 -13.61
C LEU A 128 -27.45 -9.83 -12.60
N GLY A 129 -27.68 -10.93 -11.88
CA GLY A 129 -26.72 -11.45 -10.91
C GLY A 129 -25.38 -11.83 -11.54
N MET A 130 -25.38 -12.49 -12.71
CA MET A 130 -24.15 -12.82 -13.43
C MET A 130 -23.42 -11.57 -13.94
N VAL A 131 -24.15 -10.60 -14.49
CA VAL A 131 -23.58 -9.34 -15.00
C VAL A 131 -22.97 -8.50 -13.87
N LEU A 132 -23.69 -8.31 -12.76
CA LEU A 132 -23.18 -7.63 -11.57
C LEU A 132 -22.03 -8.40 -10.91
N GLY A 133 -22.11 -9.73 -10.86
CA GLY A 133 -21.03 -10.60 -10.35
C GLY A 133 -19.73 -10.44 -11.12
N ARG A 134 -19.77 -10.42 -12.47
CA ARG A 134 -18.60 -10.06 -13.29
C ARG A 134 -18.18 -8.61 -13.05
N ARG A 135 -19.10 -7.64 -13.06
CA ARG A 135 -18.75 -6.22 -12.92
C ARG A 135 -18.03 -5.92 -11.60
N ALA A 136 -18.51 -6.49 -10.50
CA ALA A 136 -17.90 -6.38 -9.18
C ALA A 136 -16.52 -7.06 -9.12
N TYR A 137 -16.36 -8.21 -9.79
CA TYR A 137 -15.07 -8.88 -9.93
C TYR A 137 -14.06 -8.03 -10.72
N GLU A 138 -14.47 -7.44 -11.85
CA GLU A 138 -13.62 -6.56 -12.66
C GLU A 138 -13.14 -5.34 -11.84
N VAL A 139 -14.04 -4.65 -11.15
CA VAL A 139 -13.69 -3.52 -10.26
C VAL A 139 -12.73 -3.98 -9.16
N TRP A 140 -12.97 -5.14 -8.55
CA TRP A 140 -12.08 -5.67 -7.51
C TRP A 140 -10.66 -5.95 -8.03
N VAL A 141 -10.54 -6.56 -9.22
CA VAL A 141 -9.24 -6.82 -9.85
C VAL A 141 -8.51 -5.51 -10.14
N SER A 142 -9.17 -4.50 -10.73
CA SER A 142 -8.53 -3.20 -11.00
C SER A 142 -8.10 -2.48 -9.73
N GLU A 143 -8.95 -2.46 -8.69
CA GLU A 143 -8.62 -1.82 -7.41
C GLU A 143 -7.48 -2.52 -6.66
N VAL A 144 -7.33 -3.84 -6.81
CA VAL A 144 -6.16 -4.55 -6.26
C VAL A 144 -4.91 -4.29 -7.11
N MET A 145 -5.02 -4.24 -8.44
CA MET A 145 -3.89 -3.94 -9.33
C MET A 145 -3.37 -2.49 -9.20
N LEU A 146 -4.25 -1.50 -9.03
CA LEU A 146 -3.89 -0.08 -8.94
C LEU A 146 -3.19 0.32 -7.63
N GLN A 147 -3.25 -0.51 -6.58
CA GLN A 147 -2.54 -0.28 -5.32
C GLN A 147 -1.04 -0.03 -5.53
N GLN A 148 -0.61 1.22 -5.30
CA GLN A 148 0.78 1.68 -5.49
C GLN A 148 1.36 1.44 -6.91
N THR A 149 0.49 1.27 -7.92
CA THR A 149 0.87 0.93 -9.30
C THR A 149 0.25 1.94 -10.28
N ARG A 150 0.93 2.28 -11.39
CA ARG A 150 0.44 3.29 -12.34
C ARG A 150 -0.60 2.69 -13.29
N VAL A 151 -1.63 3.48 -13.65
CA VAL A 151 -2.68 3.12 -14.62
C VAL A 151 -2.12 2.49 -15.90
N SER A 152 -1.17 3.15 -16.57
CA SER A 152 -0.57 2.66 -17.82
C SER A 152 0.20 1.34 -17.66
N THR A 153 0.70 1.03 -16.45
CA THR A 153 1.30 -0.27 -16.14
C THR A 153 0.23 -1.34 -15.89
N VAL A 154 -0.94 -0.98 -15.36
CA VAL A 154 -2.02 -1.93 -15.03
C VAL A 154 -2.79 -2.41 -16.27
N ILE A 155 -3.02 -1.55 -17.28
CA ILE A 155 -3.82 -1.85 -18.49
C ILE A 155 -3.54 -3.25 -19.09
N PRO A 156 -2.31 -3.60 -19.52
CA PRO A 156 -2.05 -4.90 -20.14
C PRO A 156 -2.16 -6.08 -19.18
N TYR A 157 -1.85 -5.89 -17.88
CA TYR A 157 -2.00 -6.94 -16.86
C TYR A 157 -3.48 -7.23 -16.59
N PHE A 158 -4.31 -6.20 -16.51
CA PHE A 158 -5.76 -6.33 -16.32
C PHE A 158 -6.41 -7.08 -17.48
N GLN A 159 -6.03 -6.77 -18.72
CA GLN A 159 -6.52 -7.45 -19.92
C GLN A 159 -6.10 -8.93 -19.95
N ASN A 160 -4.81 -9.24 -19.74
CA ASN A 160 -4.30 -10.62 -19.68
C ASN A 160 -4.93 -11.44 -18.53
N TRP A 161 -5.15 -10.81 -17.37
CA TRP A 161 -5.80 -11.43 -16.23
C TRP A 161 -7.25 -11.79 -16.54
N LEU A 162 -8.05 -10.86 -17.07
CA LEU A 162 -9.45 -11.13 -17.41
C LEU A 162 -9.63 -12.07 -18.61
N SER A 163 -8.65 -12.17 -19.53
CA SER A 163 -8.69 -13.20 -20.58
C SER A 163 -8.46 -14.62 -20.06
N LYS A 164 -7.77 -14.76 -18.92
CA LYS A 164 -7.51 -16.07 -18.28
C LYS A 164 -8.56 -16.43 -17.22
N TRP A 165 -9.02 -15.45 -16.45
CA TRP A 165 -10.05 -15.60 -15.44
C TRP A 165 -11.14 -14.54 -15.62
N PRO A 166 -12.15 -14.80 -16.49
CA PRO A 166 -13.22 -13.85 -16.77
C PRO A 166 -14.25 -13.66 -15.64
N THR A 167 -14.20 -14.46 -14.57
CA THR A 167 -15.07 -14.40 -13.39
C THR A 167 -14.32 -14.72 -12.10
N VAL A 168 -14.95 -14.47 -10.94
CA VAL A 168 -14.41 -14.85 -9.63
C VAL A 168 -14.35 -16.37 -9.43
N GLN A 169 -15.23 -17.13 -10.09
CA GLN A 169 -15.23 -18.59 -10.12
C GLN A 169 -13.99 -19.14 -10.83
N ASP A 170 -13.63 -18.58 -12.00
CA ASP A 170 -12.46 -19.00 -12.76
C ASP A 170 -11.17 -18.79 -11.94
N LEU A 171 -11.06 -17.65 -11.27
CA LEU A 171 -9.94 -17.35 -10.36
C LEU A 171 -9.94 -18.25 -9.12
N ALA A 172 -11.11 -18.57 -8.56
CA ALA A 172 -11.23 -19.49 -7.44
C ALA A 172 -10.80 -20.92 -7.81
N ASN A 173 -10.94 -21.32 -9.07
CA ASN A 173 -10.50 -22.62 -9.57
C ASN A 173 -9.01 -22.65 -10.00
N ALA A 174 -8.35 -21.49 -10.12
CA ALA A 174 -6.95 -21.40 -10.56
C ALA A 174 -5.94 -22.04 -9.58
N ASN A 175 -4.82 -22.52 -10.12
CA ASN A 175 -3.65 -22.88 -9.32
C ASN A 175 -2.97 -21.62 -8.77
N HIS A 176 -2.29 -21.75 -7.63
CA HIS A 176 -1.62 -20.59 -7.03
C HIS A 176 -0.43 -20.09 -7.87
N GLU A 177 0.29 -21.00 -8.51
CA GLU A 177 1.45 -20.67 -9.33
C GLU A 177 1.07 -19.93 -10.62
N ASP A 178 -0.03 -20.32 -11.28
CA ASP A 178 -0.58 -19.60 -12.43
C ASP A 178 -0.91 -18.14 -12.07
N VAL A 179 -1.56 -17.93 -10.92
CA VAL A 179 -1.90 -16.60 -10.40
C VAL A 179 -0.65 -15.74 -10.15
N LEU A 180 0.41 -16.31 -9.57
CA LEU A 180 1.67 -15.61 -9.38
C LEU A 180 2.42 -15.36 -10.71
N SER A 181 2.27 -16.26 -11.68
CA SER A 181 2.86 -16.16 -13.03
C SER A 181 2.19 -15.07 -13.87
N VAL A 182 0.87 -14.88 -13.77
CA VAL A 182 0.15 -13.80 -14.47
C VAL A 182 0.36 -12.43 -13.79
N TRP A 183 0.63 -12.41 -12.48
CA TRP A 183 0.99 -11.17 -11.74
C TRP A 183 2.48 -10.78 -11.88
N LYS A 184 3.28 -11.59 -12.56
CA LYS A 184 4.74 -11.47 -12.69
C LYS A 184 5.16 -10.14 -13.30
N GLY A 185 5.85 -9.33 -12.49
CA GLY A 185 6.31 -7.98 -12.86
C GLY A 185 5.47 -6.83 -12.29
N LEU A 186 4.20 -7.06 -11.92
CA LEU A 186 3.32 -6.02 -11.35
C LEU A 186 3.66 -5.68 -9.88
N GLY A 187 4.43 -6.55 -9.21
CA GLY A 187 4.94 -6.33 -7.86
C GLY A 187 3.89 -6.46 -6.75
N TYR A 188 4.38 -6.49 -5.50
CA TYR A 188 3.56 -6.77 -4.30
C TYR A 188 2.66 -8.01 -4.46
N TYR A 189 3.26 -9.16 -4.80
CA TYR A 189 2.57 -10.42 -5.14
C TYR A 189 1.58 -10.93 -4.08
N SER A 190 1.75 -10.56 -2.81
CA SER A 190 0.77 -10.85 -1.75
C SER A 190 -0.62 -10.24 -2.01
N ARG A 191 -0.73 -9.26 -2.92
CA ARG A 191 -2.01 -8.80 -3.50
C ARG A 191 -2.71 -9.90 -4.30
N ALA A 192 -2.00 -10.56 -5.22
CA ALA A 192 -2.53 -11.68 -6.01
C ALA A 192 -2.91 -12.87 -5.12
N THR A 193 -2.04 -13.21 -4.15
CA THR A 193 -2.33 -14.27 -3.17
C THR A 193 -3.61 -14.00 -2.40
N ARG A 194 -3.82 -12.77 -1.93
CA ARG A 194 -5.05 -12.38 -1.20
C ARG A 194 -6.28 -12.32 -2.10
N LEU A 195 -6.16 -11.79 -3.30
CA LEU A 195 -7.23 -11.75 -4.32
C LEU A 195 -7.74 -13.17 -4.64
N HIS A 196 -6.82 -14.13 -4.81
CA HIS A 196 -7.13 -15.55 -4.99
C HIS A 196 -7.74 -16.22 -3.74
N GLN A 197 -7.20 -15.94 -2.55
CA GLN A 197 -7.76 -16.42 -1.28
C GLN A 197 -9.18 -15.90 -1.04
N GLY A 198 -9.43 -14.62 -1.32
CA GLY A 198 -10.75 -14.01 -1.27
C GLY A 198 -11.71 -14.61 -2.29
N ALA A 199 -11.26 -14.87 -3.53
CA ALA A 199 -12.08 -15.50 -4.57
C ALA A 199 -12.54 -16.90 -4.14
N LYS A 200 -11.65 -17.70 -3.56
CA LYS A 200 -11.99 -19.01 -2.97
C LYS A 200 -13.01 -18.84 -1.84
N ALA A 201 -12.79 -17.92 -0.90
CA ALA A 201 -13.72 -17.67 0.21
C ALA A 201 -15.12 -17.22 -0.27
N ILE A 202 -15.20 -16.36 -1.29
CA ILE A 202 -16.45 -15.93 -1.94
C ILE A 202 -17.21 -17.14 -2.51
N VAL A 203 -16.54 -17.97 -3.32
CA VAL A 203 -17.19 -19.11 -4.00
C VAL A 203 -17.62 -20.19 -3.00
N THR A 204 -16.86 -20.42 -1.92
CA THR A 204 -17.28 -21.31 -0.83
C THR A 204 -18.48 -20.78 -0.04
N LYS A 205 -18.57 -19.46 0.20
CA LYS A 205 -19.68 -18.85 0.96
C LYS A 205 -20.96 -18.67 0.15
N SER A 206 -20.84 -18.43 -1.16
CA SER A 206 -21.95 -18.06 -2.05
C SER A 206 -22.30 -19.15 -3.09
N ALA A 207 -22.13 -20.42 -2.73
CA ALA A 207 -22.38 -21.56 -3.62
C ALA A 207 -23.82 -21.54 -4.18
N GLY A 208 -23.95 -21.56 -5.51
CA GLY A 208 -25.24 -21.50 -6.21
C GLY A 208 -25.81 -20.09 -6.45
N SER A 209 -25.17 -19.01 -5.94
CA SER A 209 -25.61 -17.64 -6.24
C SER A 209 -25.19 -17.19 -7.64
N SER A 210 -26.10 -16.51 -8.36
CA SER A 210 -25.79 -15.84 -9.63
C SER A 210 -24.83 -14.66 -9.45
N CYS A 211 -24.99 -13.89 -8.37
CA CYS A 211 -24.02 -12.90 -7.91
C CYS A 211 -23.34 -13.39 -6.62
N PRO A 212 -22.12 -13.97 -6.69
CA PRO A 212 -21.46 -14.50 -5.50
C PRO A 212 -20.81 -13.41 -4.64
N ILE A 213 -20.53 -12.22 -5.20
CA ILE A 213 -19.89 -11.09 -4.51
C ILE A 213 -20.96 -10.27 -3.75
N PRO A 214 -20.76 -9.94 -2.46
CA PRO A 214 -21.69 -9.11 -1.70
C PRO A 214 -21.80 -7.68 -2.24
N SER A 215 -23.00 -7.11 -2.20
CA SER A 215 -23.29 -5.78 -2.74
C SER A 215 -22.95 -4.60 -1.83
N ASN A 216 -22.73 -4.84 -0.52
CA ASN A 216 -22.55 -3.81 0.50
C ASN A 216 -21.15 -3.86 1.14
N ALA A 217 -20.64 -2.72 1.61
CA ALA A 217 -19.26 -2.62 2.10
C ALA A 217 -18.99 -3.44 3.37
N THR A 218 -20.01 -3.75 4.19
CA THR A 218 -19.86 -4.59 5.39
C THR A 218 -19.53 -6.04 4.99
N GLY A 219 -20.38 -6.67 4.17
CA GLY A 219 -20.14 -8.03 3.68
C GLY A 219 -18.89 -8.14 2.80
N LEU A 220 -18.54 -7.08 2.08
CA LEU A 220 -17.29 -7.02 1.32
C LEU A 220 -16.04 -7.04 2.24
N GLN A 221 -16.08 -6.38 3.41
CA GLN A 221 -14.95 -6.36 4.36
C GLN A 221 -14.72 -7.69 5.11
N GLU A 222 -15.64 -8.65 5.02
CA GLU A 222 -15.42 -10.01 5.53
C GLU A 222 -14.45 -10.82 4.64
N ILE A 223 -14.23 -10.40 3.40
CA ILE A 223 -13.48 -11.16 2.40
C ILE A 223 -11.97 -10.92 2.57
N PRO A 224 -11.14 -11.99 2.65
CA PRO A 224 -9.69 -11.87 2.77
C PRO A 224 -9.06 -10.91 1.73
N GLY A 225 -8.46 -9.82 2.24
CA GLY A 225 -7.78 -8.82 1.42
C GLY A 225 -8.61 -7.61 0.99
N ILE A 226 -9.94 -7.61 1.21
CA ILE A 226 -10.78 -6.45 0.94
C ILE A 226 -10.81 -5.54 2.17
N GLY A 227 -10.08 -4.43 2.13
CA GLY A 227 -10.18 -3.37 3.13
C GLY A 227 -11.32 -2.38 2.84
N ARG A 228 -11.65 -1.53 3.82
CA ARG A 228 -12.71 -0.51 3.75
C ARG A 228 -12.75 0.29 2.44
N TYR A 229 -11.58 0.70 1.93
CA TYR A 229 -11.44 1.38 0.63
C TYR A 229 -11.95 0.53 -0.54
N THR A 230 -11.45 -0.71 -0.68
CA THR A 230 -11.81 -1.61 -1.78
C THR A 230 -13.27 -2.05 -1.67
N ALA A 231 -13.78 -2.23 -0.46
CA ALA A 231 -15.20 -2.48 -0.21
C ALA A 231 -16.08 -1.31 -0.69
N GLY A 232 -15.76 -0.07 -0.31
CA GLY A 232 -16.47 1.11 -0.79
C GLY A 232 -16.42 1.27 -2.31
N ALA A 233 -15.25 1.04 -2.92
CA ALA A 233 -15.08 1.11 -4.38
C ALA A 233 -15.94 0.08 -5.13
N ILE A 234 -15.93 -1.19 -4.72
CA ILE A 234 -16.78 -2.23 -5.34
C ILE A 234 -18.27 -1.91 -5.10
N SER A 235 -18.65 -1.58 -3.87
CA SER A 235 -20.02 -1.30 -3.45
C SER A 235 -20.63 -0.11 -4.21
N SER A 236 -19.85 0.94 -4.46
CA SER A 236 -20.30 2.12 -5.21
C SER A 236 -20.23 1.97 -6.73
N ILE A 237 -19.13 1.45 -7.28
CA ILE A 237 -18.88 1.40 -8.74
C ILE A 237 -19.64 0.24 -9.42
N ALA A 238 -19.75 -0.92 -8.77
CA ALA A 238 -20.48 -2.06 -9.35
C ALA A 238 -21.95 -2.13 -8.90
N PHE A 239 -22.23 -1.84 -7.62
CA PHE A 239 -23.57 -2.03 -7.04
C PHE A 239 -24.32 -0.72 -6.76
N GLY A 240 -23.76 0.44 -7.10
CA GLY A 240 -24.45 1.74 -6.99
C GLY A 240 -24.81 2.17 -5.58
N GLN A 241 -24.11 1.67 -4.55
CA GLN A 241 -24.37 1.99 -3.14
C GLN A 241 -23.62 3.25 -2.70
N ALA A 242 -24.23 4.04 -1.80
CA ALA A 242 -23.67 5.26 -1.21
C ALA A 242 -22.54 5.01 -0.17
N GLU A 243 -21.59 4.15 -0.50
CA GLU A 243 -20.45 3.77 0.35
C GLU A 243 -19.19 4.57 -0.03
N PRO A 244 -18.53 5.27 0.91
CA PRO A 244 -17.42 6.16 0.59
C PRO A 244 -16.12 5.42 0.27
N VAL A 245 -15.21 6.13 -0.41
CA VAL A 245 -13.79 5.76 -0.52
C VAL A 245 -12.89 6.81 0.11
N LEU A 246 -11.73 6.38 0.61
CA LEU A 246 -10.66 7.29 1.03
C LEU A 246 -9.29 6.67 0.72
N ASP A 247 -8.64 7.17 -0.33
CA ASP A 247 -7.25 6.87 -0.66
C ASP A 247 -6.35 8.11 -0.38
N GLY A 248 -5.06 8.03 -0.77
CA GLY A 248 -4.14 9.17 -0.64
C GLY A 248 -4.44 10.37 -1.54
N ASN A 249 -5.29 10.22 -2.56
CA ASN A 249 -5.76 11.29 -3.44
C ASN A 249 -7.00 11.98 -2.85
N VAL A 250 -8.05 11.21 -2.52
CA VAL A 250 -9.28 11.72 -1.88
C VAL A 250 -8.95 12.36 -0.52
N ALA A 251 -8.09 11.76 0.30
CA ALA A 251 -7.66 12.36 1.56
C ALA A 251 -6.98 13.73 1.36
N ARG A 252 -6.18 13.90 0.30
CA ARG A 252 -5.54 15.19 -0.02
C ARG A 252 -6.54 16.23 -0.54
N VAL A 253 -7.54 15.81 -1.35
CA VAL A 253 -8.64 16.67 -1.79
C VAL A 253 -9.42 17.17 -0.57
N LEU A 254 -9.84 16.26 0.31
CA LEU A 254 -10.63 16.58 1.49
C LEU A 254 -9.84 17.43 2.50
N SER A 255 -8.57 17.12 2.80
CA SER A 255 -7.76 17.99 3.67
C SER A 255 -7.63 19.44 3.17
N ARG A 256 -7.72 19.69 1.86
CA ARG A 256 -7.75 21.04 1.28
C ARG A 256 -9.14 21.68 1.33
N GLN A 257 -10.19 20.92 1.00
CA GLN A 257 -11.58 21.36 1.11
C GLN A 257 -11.94 21.78 2.54
N LEU A 258 -11.53 20.98 3.54
CA LEU A 258 -11.77 21.27 4.96
C LEU A 258 -10.77 22.26 5.58
N GLY A 259 -9.64 22.57 4.91
CA GLY A 259 -8.54 23.30 5.53
C GLY A 259 -7.94 22.54 6.72
N LEU A 260 -7.85 21.22 6.66
CA LEU A 260 -7.37 20.36 7.75
C LEU A 260 -5.84 20.19 7.67
N TYR A 261 -5.11 20.94 8.49
CA TYR A 261 -3.64 20.90 8.55
C TYR A 261 -3.15 19.88 9.59
N MET A 262 -3.27 18.60 9.25
CA MET A 262 -2.80 17.45 10.06
C MET A 262 -2.16 16.40 9.13
N ASP A 263 -1.46 15.39 9.68
CA ASP A 263 -1.15 14.19 8.88
C ASP A 263 -2.48 13.51 8.52
N ALA A 264 -2.72 13.28 7.23
CA ALA A 264 -3.87 12.52 6.75
C ALA A 264 -3.83 11.02 7.15
N LYS A 265 -2.81 10.60 7.90
CA LYS A 265 -2.65 9.28 8.52
C LYS A 265 -2.80 9.27 10.04
N ASP A 266 -2.92 10.43 10.69
CA ASP A 266 -3.31 10.45 12.10
C ASP A 266 -4.71 9.81 12.23
N LYS A 267 -5.00 9.14 13.36
CA LYS A 267 -6.29 8.49 13.53
C LYS A 267 -7.46 9.48 13.55
N LYS A 268 -7.35 10.63 14.21
CA LYS A 268 -8.42 11.65 14.25
C LYS A 268 -8.69 12.18 12.84
N SER A 269 -7.62 12.55 12.13
CA SER A 269 -7.70 13.01 10.73
C SER A 269 -8.32 11.95 9.83
N THR A 270 -7.85 10.70 9.92
CA THR A 270 -8.35 9.56 9.13
C THR A 270 -9.83 9.31 9.39
N ASP A 271 -10.26 9.25 10.65
CA ASP A 271 -11.66 9.01 11.03
C ASP A 271 -12.57 10.15 10.52
N LEU A 272 -12.15 11.41 10.68
CA LEU A 272 -12.87 12.59 10.18
C LEU A 272 -13.00 12.58 8.65
N LEU A 273 -11.89 12.40 7.93
CA LEU A 273 -11.88 12.37 6.46
C LEU A 273 -12.78 11.25 5.91
N TRP A 274 -12.82 10.09 6.61
CA TRP A 274 -13.75 9.00 6.30
C TRP A 274 -15.22 9.35 6.56
N ASP A 275 -15.52 10.09 7.64
CA ASP A 275 -16.89 10.52 7.92
C ASP A 275 -17.34 11.59 6.91
N THR A 276 -16.50 12.59 6.63
CA THR A 276 -16.73 13.61 5.58
C THR A 276 -16.97 12.98 4.21
N ALA A 277 -16.14 12.01 3.78
CA ALA A 277 -16.37 11.29 2.53
C ALA A 277 -17.75 10.58 2.54
N GLY A 278 -18.13 10.00 3.67
CA GLY A 278 -19.45 9.38 3.88
C GLY A 278 -20.61 10.38 3.85
N GLN A 279 -20.45 11.58 4.41
CA GLN A 279 -21.46 12.64 4.34
C GLN A 279 -21.65 13.12 2.89
N LEU A 280 -20.55 13.44 2.19
CA LEU A 280 -20.56 13.92 0.81
C LEU A 280 -21.16 12.92 -0.18
N ILE A 281 -20.79 11.63 -0.10
CA ILE A 281 -21.38 10.64 -1.01
C ILE A 281 -22.89 10.48 -0.75
N ARG A 282 -23.34 10.57 0.52
CA ARG A 282 -24.77 10.49 0.84
C ARG A 282 -25.55 11.71 0.38
N SER A 283 -24.99 12.93 0.42
CA SER A 283 -25.70 14.13 -0.04
C SER A 283 -25.97 14.12 -1.54
N VAL A 284 -25.10 13.50 -2.35
CA VAL A 284 -25.31 13.34 -3.80
C VAL A 284 -26.04 12.05 -4.20
N SER A 285 -26.47 11.23 -3.24
CA SER A 285 -27.08 9.91 -3.50
C SER A 285 -28.58 9.90 -3.20
N GLY A 286 -29.35 9.30 -4.11
CA GLY A 286 -30.73 8.94 -3.84
C GLY A 286 -30.87 7.76 -2.86
N PRO A 287 -32.09 7.47 -2.37
CA PRO A 287 -32.37 6.35 -1.48
C PRO A 287 -32.35 4.97 -2.18
N GLN A 288 -32.08 4.93 -3.48
CA GLN A 288 -32.05 3.73 -4.31
C GLN A 288 -30.71 3.64 -5.07
N PRO A 289 -30.24 2.43 -5.43
CA PRO A 289 -28.98 2.25 -6.14
C PRO A 289 -28.96 3.01 -7.47
N SER A 290 -27.84 3.65 -7.79
CA SER A 290 -27.66 4.42 -9.04
C SER A 290 -26.18 4.47 -9.44
N ARG A 291 -25.88 5.03 -10.62
CA ARG A 291 -24.49 5.27 -11.05
C ARG A 291 -23.75 6.32 -10.21
N ILE A 292 -24.48 7.25 -9.57
CA ILE A 292 -23.91 8.48 -8.98
C ILE A 292 -22.88 8.22 -7.88
N PRO A 293 -23.06 7.28 -6.92
CA PRO A 293 -22.02 6.95 -5.94
C PRO A 293 -20.71 6.48 -6.56
N GLY A 294 -20.79 5.67 -7.62
CA GLY A 294 -19.63 5.18 -8.37
C GLY A 294 -18.91 6.31 -9.11
N GLN A 295 -19.67 7.16 -9.80
CA GLN A 295 -19.12 8.35 -10.48
C GLN A 295 -18.50 9.32 -9.48
N TRP A 296 -19.16 9.62 -8.35
CA TRP A 296 -18.66 10.51 -7.29
C TRP A 296 -17.33 10.04 -6.70
N ASN A 297 -17.25 8.76 -6.32
CA ASN A 297 -16.03 8.19 -5.77
C ASN A 297 -14.89 8.22 -6.79
N GLN A 298 -15.15 7.87 -8.05
CA GLN A 298 -14.14 7.98 -9.12
C GLN A 298 -13.73 9.44 -9.39
N ALA A 299 -14.67 10.38 -9.43
CA ALA A 299 -14.41 11.81 -9.63
C ALA A 299 -13.50 12.39 -8.54
N MET A 300 -13.72 12.02 -7.27
CA MET A 300 -12.87 12.45 -6.16
C MET A 300 -11.44 11.86 -6.23
N MET A 301 -11.29 10.62 -6.70
CA MET A 301 -9.96 10.03 -6.97
C MET A 301 -9.27 10.72 -8.14
N GLU A 302 -10.00 10.87 -9.25
CA GLU A 302 -9.56 11.48 -10.52
C GLU A 302 -9.05 12.90 -10.25
N LEU A 303 -9.88 13.74 -9.62
CA LEU A 303 -9.58 15.12 -9.24
C LEU A 303 -8.30 15.20 -8.43
N GLY A 304 -8.14 14.32 -7.43
CA GLY A 304 -6.90 14.24 -6.66
C GLY A 304 -5.69 13.90 -7.54
N SER A 305 -5.85 12.99 -8.49
CA SER A 305 -4.76 12.51 -9.35
C SER A 305 -4.31 13.48 -10.45
N THR A 306 -5.23 14.25 -11.06
CA THR A 306 -4.95 15.10 -12.24
C THR A 306 -4.90 16.61 -11.95
N ILE A 307 -5.73 17.11 -11.04
CA ILE A 307 -5.88 18.56 -10.78
C ILE A 307 -5.37 18.92 -9.39
N CYS A 308 -5.95 18.33 -8.35
CA CYS A 308 -5.61 18.55 -6.95
C CYS A 308 -4.39 17.70 -6.51
N THR A 309 -3.34 17.69 -7.34
CA THR A 309 -2.11 16.91 -7.13
C THR A 309 -1.27 17.48 -5.96
N PRO A 310 -0.12 16.87 -5.57
CA PRO A 310 0.80 17.47 -4.62
C PRO A 310 1.25 18.91 -4.95
N ARG A 311 1.21 19.30 -6.24
CA ARG A 311 1.22 20.70 -6.72
C ARG A 311 -0.11 20.93 -7.46
N PRO A 312 -1.11 21.58 -6.85
CA PRO A 312 -2.45 21.65 -7.43
C PRO A 312 -2.55 22.69 -8.56
N ARG A 313 -3.38 22.39 -9.56
CA ARG A 313 -3.85 23.35 -10.57
C ARG A 313 -5.21 23.89 -10.11
N CYS A 314 -5.19 24.89 -9.23
CA CYS A 314 -6.41 25.33 -8.53
C CYS A 314 -7.41 26.03 -9.46
N ASP A 315 -6.91 26.69 -10.49
CA ASP A 315 -7.63 27.32 -11.60
C ASP A 315 -8.51 26.35 -12.40
N GLU A 316 -8.08 25.10 -12.59
CA GLU A 316 -8.85 24.06 -13.30
C GLU A 316 -9.86 23.32 -12.40
N CYS A 317 -9.93 23.60 -11.10
CA CYS A 317 -10.69 22.79 -10.14
C CYS A 317 -12.21 23.08 -10.18
N PRO A 318 -13.09 22.12 -10.52
CA PRO A 318 -14.55 22.36 -10.57
C PRO A 318 -15.13 22.75 -9.19
N ILE A 319 -14.53 22.24 -8.11
CA ILE A 319 -14.89 22.50 -6.71
C ILE A 319 -13.97 23.54 -6.03
N GLN A 320 -13.46 24.51 -6.79
CA GLN A 320 -12.58 25.57 -6.26
C GLN A 320 -13.26 26.44 -5.18
N SER A 321 -14.51 26.85 -5.40
CA SER A 321 -15.22 27.84 -4.56
C SER A 321 -15.42 27.39 -3.10
N THR A 322 -15.58 26.08 -2.87
CA THR A 322 -15.76 25.49 -1.54
C THR A 322 -14.45 25.21 -0.80
N CYS A 323 -13.30 25.40 -1.46
CA CYS A 323 -12.01 24.94 -0.96
C CYS A 323 -11.41 25.93 0.06
N ARG A 324 -11.47 25.59 1.35
CA ARG A 324 -10.98 26.45 2.44
C ARG A 324 -9.49 26.80 2.28
N ALA A 325 -8.63 25.82 2.02
CA ALA A 325 -7.19 26.07 1.82
C ALA A 325 -6.89 27.02 0.63
N TYR A 326 -7.74 27.03 -0.41
CA TYR A 326 -7.62 27.97 -1.52
C TYR A 326 -8.04 29.39 -1.14
N ASN A 327 -9.14 29.52 -0.40
CA ASN A 327 -9.61 30.83 0.08
C ASN A 327 -8.64 31.45 1.10
N GLU A 328 -8.07 30.65 1.99
CA GLU A 328 -6.98 31.06 2.90
C GLU A 328 -5.80 31.67 2.13
N GLY A 329 -5.34 31.00 1.07
CA GLY A 329 -4.26 31.50 0.20
C GLY A 329 -4.63 32.81 -0.49
N LEU A 330 -5.85 32.93 -1.04
CA LEU A 330 -6.33 34.16 -1.68
C LEU A 330 -6.34 35.36 -0.71
N VAL A 331 -6.85 35.18 0.51
CA VAL A 331 -6.95 36.26 1.52
C VAL A 331 -5.56 36.66 2.03
N LEU A 332 -4.67 35.69 2.24
CA LEU A 332 -3.26 35.90 2.63
C LEU A 332 -2.51 36.79 1.62
N ILE A 333 -2.63 36.51 0.32
CA ILE A 333 -1.92 37.25 -0.74
C ILE A 333 -2.49 38.66 -0.92
N LYS A 334 -3.81 38.82 -0.77
CA LYS A 334 -4.46 40.15 -0.74
C LYS A 334 -4.08 41.00 0.48
N LYS A 335 -3.29 40.44 1.43
CA LYS A 335 -2.94 41.05 2.73
C LYS A 335 -4.17 41.52 3.52
N GLN A 336 -5.32 40.89 3.28
CA GLN A 336 -6.56 41.23 3.94
C GLN A 336 -6.54 40.69 5.37
N GLN A 337 -6.23 41.56 6.33
CA GLN A 337 -6.37 41.27 7.75
C GLN A 337 -7.85 41.13 8.08
N ALA A 338 -8.36 39.90 8.09
CA ALA A 338 -9.59 39.60 8.82
C ALA A 338 -9.33 39.86 10.33
N PRO A 339 -10.25 40.49 11.06
CA PRO A 339 -10.12 40.60 12.51
C PRO A 339 -10.06 39.19 13.11
N ALA A 340 -9.05 38.94 13.95
CA ALA A 340 -8.84 37.64 14.55
C ALA A 340 -9.95 37.34 15.57
N VAL A 341 -11.00 36.64 15.13
CA VAL A 341 -12.00 36.04 16.02
C VAL A 341 -11.32 34.90 16.77
N VAL A 342 -10.81 35.21 17.96
CA VAL A 342 -10.26 34.21 18.87
C VAL A 342 -11.45 33.43 19.46
N PRO A 343 -11.59 32.12 19.19
CA PRO A 343 -12.59 31.29 19.87
C PRO A 343 -12.22 31.12 21.35
N ASP A 344 -13.15 30.59 22.15
CA ASP A 344 -12.79 30.15 23.50
C ASP A 344 -11.68 29.07 23.44
N ILE A 345 -10.87 28.97 24.48
CA ILE A 345 -9.80 27.98 24.58
C ILE A 345 -10.34 26.55 24.60
N GLU A 346 -11.59 26.36 25.06
CA GLU A 346 -12.29 25.07 25.01
C GLU A 346 -12.84 24.74 23.60
N ASP A 347 -13.17 25.75 22.79
CA ASP A 347 -13.64 25.60 21.40
C ASP A 347 -12.49 25.45 20.38
N ALA A 348 -11.27 25.85 20.76
CA ALA A 348 -10.11 25.93 19.88
C ALA A 348 -9.78 24.57 19.21
N CYS A 349 -9.51 24.61 17.90
CA CYS A 349 -9.35 23.42 17.09
C CYS A 349 -8.13 22.56 17.49
N THR A 350 -8.38 21.43 18.14
CA THR A 350 -7.38 20.38 18.45
C THR A 350 -7.15 19.37 17.31
N LEU A 351 -7.59 19.71 16.08
CA LEU A 351 -7.45 18.90 14.86
C LEU A 351 -6.42 19.46 13.87
N CYS A 352 -5.96 20.71 14.03
CA CYS A 352 -4.87 21.27 13.24
C CYS A 352 -3.59 21.37 14.07
N ASP A 353 -2.47 21.04 13.45
CA ASP A 353 -1.16 21.47 13.92
C ASP A 353 -0.93 22.96 13.60
N LEU A 354 0.06 23.58 14.24
CA LEU A 354 0.61 24.86 13.79
C LEU A 354 1.32 24.71 12.43
N LEU A 355 1.12 25.70 11.55
CA LEU A 355 1.86 25.87 10.31
C LEU A 355 3.31 26.26 10.62
N ASP A 356 4.26 25.72 9.84
CA ASP A 356 5.68 26.00 9.98
C ASP A 356 5.99 27.37 9.33
N THR A 357 6.77 28.21 10.02
CA THR A 357 7.14 29.54 9.51
C THR A 357 8.06 29.46 8.30
N GLU A 358 8.87 28.40 8.16
CA GLU A 358 9.68 28.17 6.95
C GLU A 358 8.79 27.79 5.75
N ASP A 359 7.79 26.91 5.98
CA ASP A 359 6.82 26.50 4.93
C ASP A 359 5.94 27.70 4.51
N LEU A 360 5.54 28.58 5.44
CA LEU A 360 4.78 29.79 5.16
C LEU A 360 5.57 30.84 4.36
N ALA A 361 6.85 31.08 4.70
CA ALA A 361 7.71 31.96 3.92
C ALA A 361 7.88 31.41 2.49
N THR A 362 8.26 30.13 2.37
CA THR A 362 8.42 29.44 1.08
C THR A 362 7.15 29.45 0.22
N ALA A 363 5.96 29.47 0.84
CA ALA A 363 4.68 29.53 0.12
C ALA A 363 4.26 30.93 -0.32
N THR A 364 4.85 32.00 0.26
CA THR A 364 4.49 33.39 -0.02
C THR A 364 5.56 34.17 -0.81
N GLU A 365 6.80 33.67 -0.84
CA GLU A 365 7.87 34.20 -1.69
C GLU A 365 7.52 34.05 -3.19
N ASP A 366 7.86 35.07 -3.98
CA ASP A 366 7.61 35.10 -5.43
C ASP A 366 8.74 34.38 -6.17
N VAL A 367 8.70 33.04 -6.16
CA VAL A 367 9.73 32.18 -6.76
C VAL A 367 9.69 32.28 -8.29
N THR A 368 10.42 33.26 -8.80
CA THR A 368 10.81 33.36 -10.22
C THR A 368 11.55 32.10 -10.64
N GLN A 369 11.20 31.56 -11.81
CA GLN A 369 11.43 30.17 -12.13
C GLN A 369 12.72 29.95 -12.94
N ASP A 370 13.87 30.13 -12.30
CA ASP A 370 15.04 29.28 -12.57
C ASP A 370 16.08 29.39 -11.45
N ASP A 371 16.08 28.42 -10.52
CA ASP A 371 17.30 27.66 -10.20
C ASP A 371 16.99 26.39 -9.39
N ARG A 372 17.88 25.38 -9.47
CA ARG A 372 17.81 24.15 -8.65
C ARG A 372 18.95 24.09 -7.63
N VAL A 373 18.68 24.48 -6.39
CA VAL A 373 19.46 23.99 -5.24
C VAL A 373 18.56 23.31 -4.22
N THR A 374 18.79 22.01 -4.02
CA THR A 374 18.18 21.21 -2.96
C THR A 374 18.75 21.59 -1.59
N LYS A 375 18.24 22.67 -0.99
CA LYS A 375 18.45 22.98 0.43
C LYS A 375 18.01 21.78 1.28
N LYS A 376 18.96 20.95 1.70
CA LYS A 376 18.73 19.83 2.63
C LYS A 376 18.12 20.40 3.90
N ARG A 377 16.93 19.91 4.29
CA ARG A 377 16.23 20.25 5.53
C ARG A 377 17.19 20.03 6.71
N LYS A 378 17.70 21.11 7.32
CA LYS A 378 18.58 21.02 8.50
C LYS A 378 17.72 20.71 9.71
N THR A 379 18.09 19.69 10.48
CA THR A 379 17.47 19.41 11.77
C THR A 379 17.91 20.44 12.80
N VAL A 380 16.96 21.19 13.38
CA VAL A 380 17.20 21.97 14.59
C VAL A 380 17.39 20.99 15.76
N VAL A 381 18.64 20.66 16.05
CA VAL A 381 19.04 19.94 17.26
C VAL A 381 19.19 20.98 18.38
N LYS A 382 18.69 20.67 19.59
CA LYS A 382 18.89 21.54 20.76
C LYS A 382 20.37 21.76 21.01
N GLN A 383 20.75 23.00 21.33
CA GLN A 383 22.13 23.38 21.63
C GLN A 383 22.67 22.66 22.86
N THR A 384 23.82 22.01 22.71
CA THR A 384 24.87 21.92 23.75
C THR A 384 26.23 22.09 23.07
N ASN A 385 27.15 22.78 23.75
CA ASN A 385 28.48 23.09 23.21
C ASN A 385 29.46 21.96 23.49
N THR A 386 30.26 21.55 22.50
CA THR A 386 31.74 21.62 22.60
C THR A 386 32.44 21.38 21.25
N ILE A 387 33.73 21.73 21.22
CA ILE A 387 34.63 21.81 20.07
C ILE A 387 35.06 20.42 19.57
N SER A 388 35.10 20.23 18.25
CA SER A 388 36.28 19.66 17.56
C SER A 388 36.26 19.94 16.06
N GLN A 389 37.30 20.60 15.56
CA GLN A 389 37.66 20.60 14.14
C GLN A 389 38.71 19.51 13.93
N TYR A 390 38.68 18.74 12.84
CA TYR A 390 39.91 18.27 12.19
C TYR A 390 39.68 17.72 10.78
N PHE A 391 40.68 17.94 9.91
CA PHE A 391 40.91 17.35 8.59
C PHE A 391 39.78 17.43 7.55
N ALA A 392 39.77 18.53 6.81
CA ALA A 392 39.65 18.45 5.35
C ALA A 392 41.05 18.25 4.75
N VAL A 393 41.19 17.30 3.82
CA VAL A 393 42.34 17.16 2.91
C VAL A 393 41.75 16.78 1.55
N GLY A 394 42.23 17.41 0.47
CA GLY A 394 41.76 17.10 -0.88
C GLY A 394 42.76 17.54 -1.94
N THR A 395 42.78 16.79 -3.04
CA THR A 395 43.55 16.99 -4.28
C THR A 395 43.06 15.94 -5.30
N PRO A 396 43.26 16.13 -6.61
CA PRO A 396 43.02 17.35 -7.39
C PRO A 396 42.12 17.04 -8.62
N LYS A 397 41.82 18.06 -9.45
CA LYS A 397 41.42 17.83 -10.85
C LYS A 397 42.66 17.72 -11.74
N SER A 398 42.52 17.01 -12.85
CA SER A 398 43.45 17.02 -13.98
C SER A 398 42.72 17.58 -15.21
N ASP A 399 43.18 18.71 -15.73
CA ASP A 399 42.77 19.16 -17.06
C ASP A 399 43.62 18.45 -18.12
N VAL A 400 42.97 17.93 -19.16
CA VAL A 400 43.58 17.65 -20.48
C VAL A 400 42.55 18.09 -21.50
N GLY A 401 42.95 19.00 -22.39
CA GLY A 401 42.18 19.36 -23.58
C GLY A 401 42.86 18.79 -24.82
N THR A 402 42.06 18.36 -25.78
CA THR A 402 42.46 18.15 -27.18
C THR A 402 41.34 18.69 -28.04
N GLU A 403 41.70 19.56 -28.97
CA GLU A 403 40.85 20.02 -30.06
C GLU A 403 40.82 18.92 -31.14
N ASP A 404 39.70 18.76 -31.82
CA ASP A 404 39.60 18.18 -33.16
C ASP A 404 38.26 18.66 -33.77
N GLU A 405 38.32 19.23 -34.98
CA GLU A 405 37.14 19.68 -35.74
C GLU A 405 36.80 18.63 -36.82
N GLU A 406 35.52 18.28 -37.01
CA GLU A 406 35.06 17.68 -38.27
C GLU A 406 33.55 17.92 -38.49
N GLU A 407 33.10 17.82 -39.75
CA GLU A 407 31.91 18.54 -40.26
C GLU A 407 30.55 17.84 -40.08
N GLU A 408 29.50 18.59 -39.70
CA GLU A 408 28.11 18.10 -39.65
C GLU A 408 27.35 18.38 -40.96
N VAL A 409 27.20 17.35 -41.81
CA VAL A 409 26.41 17.42 -43.06
C VAL A 409 24.92 17.20 -42.76
N GLY A 410 24.10 18.25 -42.90
CA GLY A 410 22.72 18.26 -42.41
C GLY A 410 21.58 18.13 -43.43
N ARG A 411 20.37 18.52 -42.96
CA ARG A 411 19.01 18.55 -43.57
C ARG A 411 18.13 17.31 -43.32
N PRO A 412 16.78 17.46 -43.31
CA PRO A 412 15.97 18.68 -43.17
C PRO A 412 15.10 18.68 -41.89
N ALA A 413 14.53 19.85 -41.56
CA ALA A 413 13.54 19.97 -40.49
C ALA A 413 12.11 19.67 -40.97
N ASP A 414 11.22 19.25 -40.06
CA ASP A 414 9.78 19.13 -40.28
C ASP A 414 8.99 20.08 -39.33
N ASP A 415 7.95 20.74 -39.86
CA ASP A 415 7.31 21.93 -39.26
C ASP A 415 6.20 21.59 -38.25
N SER A 416 6.58 21.02 -37.11
CA SER A 416 5.69 20.81 -35.97
C SER A 416 5.50 22.09 -35.13
N ARG A 417 4.86 23.10 -35.72
CA ARG A 417 4.56 24.41 -35.10
C ARG A 417 4.05 24.28 -33.66
N LYS A 418 4.83 24.79 -32.69
CA LYS A 418 4.41 24.91 -31.29
C LYS A 418 3.16 25.78 -31.18
N ARG A 419 2.01 25.13 -31.06
CA ARG A 419 0.70 25.76 -30.82
C ARG A 419 0.77 26.49 -29.48
N LYS A 420 0.93 27.82 -29.50
CA LYS A 420 0.94 28.66 -28.27
C LYS A 420 -0.35 28.42 -27.50
N SER A 421 -0.24 27.92 -26.28
CA SER A 421 -1.35 27.83 -25.32
C SER A 421 -1.78 29.25 -24.92
N PRO A 422 -3.07 29.63 -25.07
CA PRO A 422 -3.57 30.90 -24.56
C PRO A 422 -3.81 30.85 -23.04
N ALA A 423 -4.11 32.02 -22.47
CA ALA A 423 -4.40 32.28 -21.05
C ALA A 423 -3.21 32.10 -20.07
N SER A 424 -2.77 33.23 -19.50
CA SER A 424 -2.06 33.26 -18.22
C SER A 424 -3.02 32.90 -17.08
N SER A 425 -2.62 32.02 -16.15
CA SER A 425 -3.44 31.68 -14.98
C SER A 425 -3.77 32.94 -14.16
N SER A 426 -5.06 33.25 -14.00
CA SER A 426 -5.53 34.40 -13.21
C SER A 426 -5.32 34.23 -11.69
N VAL A 427 -5.02 33.00 -11.26
CA VAL A 427 -4.69 32.64 -9.87
C VAL A 427 -3.19 32.87 -9.62
N PRO A 428 -2.81 33.68 -8.60
CA PRO A 428 -1.40 33.84 -8.23
C PRO A 428 -0.76 32.51 -7.80
N LYS A 429 0.50 32.27 -8.20
CA LYS A 429 1.22 31.00 -7.93
C LYS A 429 1.29 30.69 -6.43
N GLN A 430 1.41 31.71 -5.59
CA GLN A 430 1.43 31.65 -4.14
C GLN A 430 0.17 30.95 -3.56
N VAL A 431 -1.01 31.06 -4.19
CA VAL A 431 -2.23 30.36 -3.73
C VAL A 431 -2.03 28.85 -3.87
N MET A 432 -1.47 28.41 -5.01
CA MET A 432 -1.21 26.99 -5.28
C MET A 432 -0.07 26.45 -4.40
N SER A 433 0.93 27.28 -4.08
CA SER A 433 1.96 26.98 -3.08
C SER A 433 1.37 26.80 -1.67
N TYR A 434 0.47 27.68 -1.23
CA TYR A 434 -0.22 27.55 0.06
C TYR A 434 -1.09 26.29 0.12
N CYS A 435 -1.89 26.02 -0.92
CA CYS A 435 -2.62 24.76 -1.08
C CYS A 435 -1.70 23.52 -1.08
N ALA A 436 -0.45 23.66 -1.52
CA ALA A 436 0.52 22.56 -1.49
C ALA A 436 1.02 22.22 -0.07
N LEU A 437 0.77 23.04 0.96
CA LEU A 437 1.09 22.71 2.36
C LEU A 437 0.16 21.62 2.93
N PHE A 438 -1.07 21.52 2.43
CA PHE A 438 -2.11 20.61 2.93
C PHE A 438 -2.12 19.27 2.16
N PRO A 439 -2.33 18.12 2.82
CA PRO A 439 -2.21 17.87 4.27
C PRO A 439 -0.75 17.96 4.75
N LYS A 440 -0.53 18.10 6.06
CA LYS A 440 0.80 18.26 6.66
C LYS A 440 1.69 17.05 6.38
N LYS A 441 2.91 17.31 5.89
CA LYS A 441 3.85 16.29 5.41
C LYS A 441 4.95 16.00 6.43
N PHE A 442 4.76 14.96 7.23
CA PHE A 442 5.81 14.46 8.13
C PHE A 442 6.96 13.80 7.36
N LEU A 443 8.19 13.95 7.87
CA LEU A 443 9.37 13.28 7.32
C LEU A 443 9.25 11.77 7.49
N LYS A 444 9.33 11.02 6.38
CA LYS A 444 9.48 9.56 6.43
C LYS A 444 10.80 9.23 7.14
N LYS A 445 10.77 8.30 8.10
CA LYS A 445 11.98 7.68 8.64
C LYS A 445 12.81 7.08 7.48
N LYS A 446 14.14 7.13 7.58
CA LYS A 446 15.02 6.46 6.61
C LYS A 446 14.67 4.97 6.58
N ALA A 447 14.60 4.37 5.38
CA ALA A 447 14.46 2.92 5.23
C ALA A 447 15.64 2.20 5.90
N ALA A 448 15.40 1.00 6.42
CA ALA A 448 16.48 0.15 6.94
C ALA A 448 17.47 -0.18 5.82
N GLU A 449 18.77 -0.19 6.13
CA GLU A 449 19.80 -0.62 5.18
C GLU A 449 20.25 -2.02 5.57
N GLU A 450 20.08 -2.97 4.65
CA GLU A 450 20.35 -4.39 4.84
C GLU A 450 21.34 -4.86 3.76
N GLU A 451 22.12 -5.88 4.05
CA GLU A 451 23.00 -6.54 3.10
C GLU A 451 22.79 -8.06 3.11
N CYS A 452 22.91 -8.72 1.96
CA CYS A 452 22.90 -10.18 1.86
C CYS A 452 23.90 -10.68 0.81
N VAL A 453 24.32 -11.94 0.94
CA VAL A 453 24.99 -12.67 -0.14
C VAL A 453 23.94 -13.47 -0.93
N VAL A 454 24.06 -13.46 -2.26
CA VAL A 454 23.21 -14.23 -3.17
C VAL A 454 24.11 -15.24 -3.91
N CYS A 455 23.80 -16.53 -3.77
CA CYS A 455 24.63 -17.64 -4.24
C CYS A 455 23.94 -18.29 -5.46
N MET A 456 24.40 -17.93 -6.64
CA MET A 456 23.88 -18.42 -7.92
C MET A 456 24.67 -19.68 -8.29
N ILE A 457 24.02 -20.84 -8.20
CA ILE A 457 24.70 -22.13 -8.25
C ILE A 457 24.31 -22.85 -9.55
N GLU A 458 25.33 -23.17 -10.34
CA GLU A 458 25.27 -23.85 -11.62
C GLU A 458 25.69 -25.33 -11.45
N LEU A 459 24.85 -26.23 -11.93
CA LEU A 459 25.15 -27.65 -12.11
C LEU A 459 25.41 -27.88 -13.60
N CYS A 460 26.67 -28.15 -13.95
CA CYS A 460 27.05 -28.53 -15.32
C CYS A 460 26.82 -30.03 -15.50
N MET A 461 25.86 -30.38 -16.34
CA MET A 461 25.44 -31.76 -16.64
C MET A 461 26.45 -32.45 -17.58
N ALA A 462 26.36 -33.79 -17.66
CA ALA A 462 27.28 -34.59 -18.49
C ALA A 462 27.07 -34.43 -20.01
N ASP A 463 25.92 -33.89 -20.43
CA ASP A 463 25.60 -33.53 -21.81
C ASP A 463 26.06 -32.10 -22.20
N GLY A 464 26.68 -31.37 -21.27
CA GLY A 464 27.10 -29.98 -21.44
C GLY A 464 26.01 -28.93 -21.14
N SER A 465 24.78 -29.35 -20.82
CA SER A 465 23.74 -28.42 -20.35
C SER A 465 24.04 -27.89 -18.94
N SER A 466 23.51 -26.71 -18.60
CA SER A 466 23.68 -26.12 -17.27
C SER A 466 22.35 -25.79 -16.63
N LYS A 467 22.08 -26.43 -15.48
CA LYS A 467 20.91 -26.18 -14.64
C LYS A 467 21.27 -25.31 -13.45
N TRP A 468 20.31 -24.53 -12.97
CA TRP A 468 20.52 -23.49 -11.98
C TRP A 468 19.61 -23.68 -10.77
N LEU A 469 20.20 -23.63 -9.58
CA LEU A 469 19.47 -23.85 -8.33
C LEU A 469 18.68 -22.61 -7.92
N ILE A 470 17.38 -22.80 -7.70
CA ILE A 470 16.52 -21.81 -7.04
C ILE A 470 15.74 -22.43 -5.88
N GLU A 471 15.41 -21.60 -4.89
CA GLU A 471 14.62 -21.95 -3.72
C GLU A 471 13.40 -21.04 -3.57
N GLN A 472 12.31 -21.58 -3.03
CA GLN A 472 11.07 -20.83 -2.81
C GLN A 472 11.10 -20.13 -1.45
N ARG A 473 10.77 -18.84 -1.43
CA ARG A 473 10.65 -18.07 -0.19
C ARG A 473 9.43 -18.54 0.64
N PRO A 474 9.47 -18.40 1.98
CA PRO A 474 8.34 -18.75 2.84
C PRO A 474 7.01 -18.14 2.41
N ASP A 475 5.90 -18.76 2.85
CA ASP A 475 4.52 -18.34 2.53
C ASP A 475 4.13 -16.97 3.13
N LYS A 476 4.99 -16.40 3.99
CA LYS A 476 4.78 -15.15 4.73
C LYS A 476 6.04 -14.28 4.70
N GLY A 477 5.83 -12.96 4.80
CA GLY A 477 6.90 -11.96 4.86
C GLY A 477 7.25 -11.31 3.52
N LEU A 478 8.46 -10.77 3.42
CA LEU A 478 8.93 -10.05 2.24
C LEU A 478 9.09 -11.02 1.05
N LEU A 479 8.48 -10.69 -0.10
CA LEU A 479 8.50 -11.49 -1.33
C LEU A 479 8.05 -12.95 -1.12
N ALA A 480 7.01 -13.16 -0.31
CA ALA A 480 6.46 -14.47 0.02
C ALA A 480 6.13 -15.32 -1.23
N SER A 481 6.34 -16.64 -1.11
CA SER A 481 6.13 -17.68 -2.16
C SER A 481 6.86 -17.51 -3.48
N LEU A 482 7.68 -16.46 -3.68
CA LEU A 482 8.47 -16.27 -4.89
C LEU A 482 9.74 -17.15 -4.88
N TRP A 483 10.17 -17.55 -6.07
CA TRP A 483 11.49 -18.16 -6.25
C TRP A 483 12.63 -17.12 -6.14
N GLN A 484 13.79 -17.58 -5.68
CA GLN A 484 15.03 -16.82 -5.56
C GLN A 484 16.24 -17.74 -5.74
N PHE A 485 17.41 -17.17 -6.06
CA PHE A 485 18.67 -17.87 -5.77
C PHE A 485 18.88 -17.94 -4.25
N PRO A 486 19.50 -19.00 -3.71
CA PRO A 486 19.81 -19.11 -2.29
C PRO A 486 20.53 -17.87 -1.75
N GLN A 487 20.04 -17.31 -0.65
CA GLN A 487 20.64 -16.10 -0.06
C GLN A 487 20.72 -16.15 1.46
N SER A 488 21.67 -15.40 2.02
CA SER A 488 21.90 -15.27 3.46
C SER A 488 22.17 -13.83 3.85
N THR A 489 21.45 -13.33 4.86
CA THR A 489 21.59 -11.96 5.37
C THR A 489 22.92 -11.80 6.09
N LEU A 490 23.63 -10.70 5.81
CA LEU A 490 24.90 -10.38 6.45
C LEU A 490 24.67 -9.57 7.73
N SER A 491 25.42 -9.91 8.77
CA SER A 491 25.49 -9.10 9.99
C SER A 491 26.44 -7.91 9.82
N ALA A 492 26.30 -6.91 10.70
CA ALA A 492 27.02 -5.63 10.60
C ALA A 492 28.56 -5.71 10.67
N SER A 493 29.13 -6.87 11.02
CA SER A 493 30.58 -7.14 11.00
C SER A 493 31.10 -7.67 9.65
N GLN A 494 30.26 -8.24 8.80
CA GLN A 494 30.67 -8.93 7.55
C GLN A 494 30.82 -7.96 6.36
N LYS A 495 31.53 -6.84 6.56
CA LYS A 495 31.59 -5.72 5.60
C LYS A 495 32.68 -5.80 4.53
N SER A 496 33.74 -6.60 4.72
CA SER A 496 34.81 -6.70 3.71
C SER A 496 34.43 -7.66 2.56
N PRO A 497 34.95 -7.46 1.34
CA PRO A 497 34.72 -8.39 0.23
C PRO A 497 35.16 -9.84 0.54
N SER A 498 36.25 -10.01 1.31
CA SER A 498 36.73 -11.31 1.76
C SER A 498 35.74 -11.99 2.72
N LEU A 499 35.25 -11.28 3.73
CA LEU A 499 34.26 -11.81 4.68
C LEU A 499 32.93 -12.15 3.97
N ARG A 500 32.51 -11.34 2.98
CA ARG A 500 31.34 -11.63 2.13
C ARG A 500 31.54 -12.92 1.32
N LYS A 501 32.67 -13.09 0.63
CA LYS A 501 33.00 -14.34 -0.10
C LYS A 501 33.02 -15.57 0.83
N THR A 502 33.64 -15.46 2.01
CA THR A 502 33.64 -16.55 3.01
C THR A 502 32.22 -16.88 3.50
N SER A 503 31.36 -15.86 3.65
CA SER A 503 29.97 -16.04 4.06
C SER A 503 29.13 -16.70 2.96
N ALA A 504 29.34 -16.33 1.69
CA ALA A 504 28.70 -16.96 0.54
C ALA A 504 29.15 -18.42 0.35
N GLN A 505 30.44 -18.73 0.53
CA GLN A 505 30.93 -20.11 0.49
C GLN A 505 30.34 -20.94 1.64
N LYS A 506 30.37 -20.41 2.88
CA LYS A 506 29.79 -21.08 4.04
C LYS A 506 28.29 -21.36 3.87
N HIS A 507 27.54 -20.41 3.30
CA HIS A 507 26.12 -20.59 3.01
C HIS A 507 25.92 -21.69 1.94
N THR A 508 26.60 -21.57 0.80
CA THR A 508 26.55 -22.53 -0.32
C THR A 508 26.82 -23.95 0.15
N SER A 509 27.92 -24.16 0.86
CA SER A 509 28.33 -25.48 1.37
C SER A 509 27.55 -25.95 2.60
N SER A 510 26.56 -25.19 3.07
CA SER A 510 25.58 -25.62 4.08
C SER A 510 24.19 -25.95 3.52
N LEU A 511 24.01 -25.83 2.19
CA LEU A 511 22.76 -26.22 1.53
C LEU A 511 22.64 -27.74 1.45
N VAL A 512 21.51 -28.28 1.91
CA VAL A 512 21.14 -29.70 1.74
C VAL A 512 20.26 -29.83 0.50
N ILE A 513 20.67 -30.66 -0.44
CA ILE A 513 20.12 -30.77 -1.81
C ILE A 513 20.13 -32.24 -2.24
N GLY A 514 19.25 -33.05 -1.64
CA GLY A 514 19.35 -34.51 -1.73
C GLY A 514 20.72 -34.98 -1.25
N ASP A 515 21.34 -35.88 -1.99
CA ASP A 515 22.67 -36.44 -1.70
C ASP A 515 23.84 -35.63 -2.31
N MET A 516 23.59 -34.43 -2.87
CA MET A 516 24.66 -33.60 -3.46
C MET A 516 25.57 -32.97 -2.39
N ASP A 517 26.87 -33.27 -2.46
CA ASP A 517 27.90 -32.65 -1.63
C ASP A 517 28.19 -31.20 -2.08
N MET A 518 27.51 -30.25 -1.44
CA MET A 518 27.67 -28.81 -1.70
C MET A 518 28.99 -28.22 -1.18
N SER A 519 29.86 -28.99 -0.51
CA SER A 519 31.23 -28.56 -0.23
C SER A 519 32.08 -28.47 -1.51
N LYS A 520 31.74 -29.26 -2.54
CA LYS A 520 32.42 -29.29 -3.85
C LYS A 520 32.12 -28.08 -4.74
N ALA A 521 31.16 -27.23 -4.38
CA ALA A 521 30.76 -26.07 -5.18
C ALA A 521 31.90 -25.03 -5.29
N LYS A 522 32.52 -24.94 -6.47
CA LYS A 522 33.68 -24.08 -6.75
C LYS A 522 33.21 -22.65 -7.03
N HIS A 523 33.78 -21.67 -6.34
CA HIS A 523 33.53 -20.25 -6.61
C HIS A 523 34.11 -19.87 -7.98
N VAL A 524 33.27 -19.34 -8.88
CA VAL A 524 33.66 -18.90 -10.23
C VAL A 524 33.85 -17.38 -10.25
N ALA A 525 32.78 -16.63 -10.01
CA ALA A 525 32.77 -15.17 -10.15
C ALA A 525 32.09 -14.46 -8.95
N ALA A 526 32.48 -13.21 -8.71
CA ALA A 526 31.83 -12.31 -7.76
C ALA A 526 31.53 -10.99 -8.46
N PHE A 527 30.30 -10.51 -8.34
CA PHE A 527 29.79 -9.40 -9.15
C PHE A 527 29.71 -8.08 -8.35
N PRO A 528 29.63 -6.92 -9.03
CA PRO A 528 29.43 -5.63 -8.37
C PRO A 528 28.17 -5.61 -7.48
N PRO A 529 28.19 -4.97 -6.29
CA PRO A 529 27.05 -4.95 -5.37
C PRO A 529 25.79 -4.33 -5.98
N LEU A 530 24.69 -5.07 -5.95
CA LEU A 530 23.41 -4.68 -6.55
C LEU A 530 22.45 -4.16 -5.49
N VAL A 531 22.13 -2.86 -5.54
CA VAL A 531 21.18 -2.23 -4.62
C VAL A 531 19.75 -2.37 -5.14
N HIS A 532 18.87 -2.99 -4.36
CA HIS A 532 17.44 -3.09 -4.61
C HIS A 532 16.64 -2.39 -3.49
N VAL A 533 15.70 -1.54 -3.87
CA VAL A 533 15.00 -0.63 -2.93
C VAL A 533 13.54 -1.01 -2.81
N PHE A 534 13.15 -1.45 -1.62
CA PHE A 534 11.76 -1.60 -1.19
C PHE A 534 11.29 -0.33 -0.45
N THR A 535 9.99 -0.23 -0.21
CA THR A 535 9.36 0.91 0.51
C THR A 535 9.85 1.10 1.95
N HIS A 536 10.41 0.05 2.56
CA HIS A 536 10.83 0.01 3.97
C HIS A 536 12.28 -0.46 4.18
N ILE A 537 12.90 -1.12 3.19
CA ILE A 537 14.26 -1.69 3.23
C ILE A 537 15.01 -1.30 1.96
N ARG A 538 16.28 -0.91 2.09
CA ARG A 538 17.27 -0.79 1.02
C ARG A 538 18.24 -1.95 1.15
N LEU A 539 18.05 -2.97 0.31
CA LEU A 539 18.84 -4.20 0.34
C LEU A 539 20.02 -4.09 -0.63
N THR A 540 21.23 -4.42 -0.18
CA THR A 540 22.42 -4.54 -1.02
C THR A 540 22.76 -6.01 -1.19
N MET A 541 22.65 -6.52 -2.41
CA MET A 541 22.87 -7.92 -2.74
C MET A 541 24.29 -8.08 -3.30
N HIS A 542 25.10 -8.91 -2.65
CA HIS A 542 26.44 -9.29 -3.09
C HIS A 542 26.35 -10.65 -3.79
N ALA A 543 26.35 -10.63 -5.12
CA ALA A 543 26.09 -11.82 -5.93
C ALA A 543 27.39 -12.59 -6.20
N HIS A 544 27.35 -13.90 -6.00
CA HIS A 544 28.45 -14.83 -6.22
C HIS A 544 27.97 -16.01 -7.07
N HIS A 545 28.73 -16.38 -8.10
CA HIS A 545 28.49 -17.56 -8.93
C HIS A 545 29.37 -18.73 -8.48
N TYR A 546 28.74 -19.89 -8.35
CA TYR A 546 29.35 -21.16 -7.98
C TYR A 546 29.02 -22.22 -9.03
N ARG A 547 29.94 -23.15 -9.28
CA ARG A 547 29.79 -24.25 -10.23
C ARG A 547 30.07 -25.59 -9.56
N ILE A 548 29.22 -26.58 -9.82
CA ILE A 548 29.41 -27.98 -9.45
C ILE A 548 29.32 -28.87 -10.69
N SER A 549 30.21 -29.85 -10.79
CA SER A 549 30.32 -30.74 -11.95
C SER A 549 29.43 -31.97 -11.78
N GLY A 550 28.63 -32.33 -12.78
CA GLY A 550 27.75 -33.50 -12.72
C GLY A 550 28.49 -34.82 -12.45
N ALA A 551 29.75 -34.95 -12.85
CA ALA A 551 30.58 -36.12 -12.54
C ALA A 551 30.70 -36.42 -11.02
N ASP A 552 30.45 -35.45 -10.15
CA ASP A 552 30.47 -35.62 -8.69
C ASP A 552 29.16 -36.17 -8.09
N GLY A 553 28.11 -36.46 -8.89
CA GLY A 553 26.85 -37.06 -8.39
C GLY A 553 25.69 -37.31 -9.37
N ALA A 554 25.83 -37.11 -10.68
CA ALA A 554 24.71 -37.00 -11.64
C ALA A 554 23.92 -38.28 -11.98
N ALA A 555 24.13 -39.41 -11.30
CA ALA A 555 23.43 -40.65 -11.62
C ALA A 555 21.94 -40.65 -11.20
N ASN A 556 21.53 -39.84 -10.21
CA ASN A 556 20.18 -39.89 -9.64
C ASN A 556 19.76 -38.58 -8.93
N ILE A 557 20.04 -37.42 -9.53
CA ILE A 557 19.71 -36.11 -8.93
C ILE A 557 18.19 -35.86 -8.97
N ASP A 558 17.54 -35.77 -7.81
CA ASP A 558 16.17 -35.25 -7.72
C ASP A 558 16.18 -33.75 -8.06
N LEU A 559 15.60 -33.43 -9.22
CA LEU A 559 15.50 -32.06 -9.73
C LEU A 559 14.56 -31.17 -8.88
N VAL A 560 13.76 -31.74 -7.96
CA VAL A 560 12.81 -31.04 -7.09
C VAL A 560 13.00 -31.45 -5.62
N CYS A 561 14.02 -30.88 -4.99
CA CYS A 561 14.38 -31.19 -3.60
C CYS A 561 13.29 -30.75 -2.61
N ARG A 562 12.57 -31.74 -2.06
CA ARG A 562 11.42 -31.52 -1.16
C ARG A 562 11.90 -31.23 0.28
N GLY A 563 11.62 -30.03 0.77
CA GLY A 563 11.92 -29.61 2.14
C GLY A 563 11.57 -28.14 2.36
N PRO A 564 11.84 -27.56 3.54
CA PRO A 564 11.76 -26.13 3.79
C PRO A 564 13.16 -25.46 3.75
N PRO A 565 13.42 -24.48 2.86
CA PRO A 565 12.61 -24.06 1.71
C PRO A 565 12.63 -25.12 0.59
N ALA A 566 11.58 -25.15 -0.23
CA ALA A 566 11.52 -26.03 -1.38
C ALA A 566 12.54 -25.56 -2.43
N ARG A 567 13.26 -26.49 -3.07
CA ARG A 567 14.25 -26.15 -4.10
C ARG A 567 14.00 -26.92 -5.39
N LYS A 568 14.42 -26.33 -6.51
CA LYS A 568 14.46 -27.02 -7.81
C LYS A 568 15.62 -26.53 -8.65
N TRP A 569 16.03 -27.39 -9.58
CA TRP A 569 16.99 -27.07 -10.64
C TRP A 569 16.24 -26.65 -11.90
N VAL A 570 16.58 -25.49 -12.47
CA VAL A 570 15.91 -24.91 -13.63
C VAL A 570 16.91 -24.63 -14.75
N ASP A 571 16.56 -24.98 -15.98
CA ASP A 571 17.35 -24.71 -17.17
C ASP A 571 17.47 -23.21 -17.46
N ALA A 572 18.60 -22.78 -18.02
CA ALA A 572 18.89 -21.36 -18.26
C ALA A 572 17.77 -20.63 -19.04
N ASP A 573 17.26 -21.26 -20.10
CA ASP A 573 16.17 -20.74 -20.94
C ASP A 573 14.81 -20.70 -20.22
N SER A 574 14.64 -21.50 -19.17
CA SER A 574 13.44 -21.53 -18.33
C SER A 574 13.50 -20.59 -17.13
N MET A 575 14.68 -20.08 -16.77
CA MET A 575 14.87 -19.18 -15.62
C MET A 575 14.02 -17.91 -15.74
N ASP A 576 13.84 -17.37 -16.94
CA ASP A 576 13.01 -16.20 -17.14
C ASP A 576 11.51 -16.47 -16.93
N ASN A 577 11.05 -17.71 -17.14
CA ASN A 577 9.66 -18.11 -16.91
C ASN A 577 9.29 -18.11 -15.42
N GLU A 578 10.25 -18.43 -14.53
CA GLU A 578 10.06 -18.49 -13.08
C GLU A 578 9.58 -17.17 -12.46
N THR A 579 8.96 -17.24 -11.27
CA THR A 579 8.41 -16.06 -10.55
C THR A 579 9.45 -15.27 -9.75
N LEU A 580 10.69 -15.18 -10.26
CA LEU A 580 11.76 -14.36 -9.69
C LEU A 580 11.35 -12.90 -9.49
N SER A 581 11.77 -12.32 -8.37
CA SER A 581 11.66 -10.87 -8.11
C SER A 581 12.59 -10.06 -9.02
N THR A 582 12.28 -8.76 -9.22
CA THR A 582 13.10 -7.85 -10.03
C THR A 582 14.53 -7.68 -9.50
N GLY A 583 14.76 -7.91 -8.20
CA GLY A 583 16.10 -7.97 -7.62
C GLY A 583 16.86 -9.22 -8.08
N MET A 584 16.21 -10.38 -8.05
CA MET A 584 16.82 -11.66 -8.43
C MET A 584 17.05 -11.79 -9.95
N ARG A 585 16.16 -11.22 -10.79
CA ARG A 585 16.42 -11.11 -12.23
C ARG A 585 17.67 -10.30 -12.51
N LYS A 586 17.86 -9.15 -11.84
CA LYS A 586 19.09 -8.38 -11.97
C LYS A 586 20.35 -9.09 -11.46
N CYS A 587 20.23 -10.14 -10.64
CA CYS A 587 21.34 -11.05 -10.34
C CYS A 587 21.59 -12.02 -11.52
N TRP A 588 20.53 -12.56 -12.11
CA TRP A 588 20.60 -13.42 -13.32
C TRP A 588 21.19 -12.67 -14.53
N ASP A 589 20.77 -11.42 -14.75
CA ASP A 589 21.30 -10.51 -15.79
C ASP A 589 22.82 -10.29 -15.70
N LEU A 590 23.45 -10.53 -14.54
CA LEU A 590 24.90 -10.42 -14.34
C LEU A 590 25.61 -11.71 -14.75
N VAL A 591 25.00 -12.86 -14.47
CA VAL A 591 25.50 -14.19 -14.87
C VAL A 591 25.45 -14.34 -16.39
N GLN A 592 24.31 -14.03 -17.01
CA GLN A 592 24.11 -14.08 -18.47
C GLN A 592 25.00 -13.12 -19.28
N LYS A 593 25.76 -12.23 -18.62
CA LYS A 593 26.74 -11.32 -19.26
C LYS A 593 28.19 -11.69 -18.92
N SER A 594 28.40 -12.83 -18.27
CA SER A 594 29.70 -13.37 -17.86
C SER A 594 29.92 -14.82 -18.32
N ILE A 595 28.94 -15.36 -19.03
CA ILE A 595 28.95 -16.60 -19.81
C ILE A 595 28.97 -16.17 -21.29
#